data_AF-A0A533VJ69-F1
#
_entry.id   AF-A0A533VJ69-F1
#
_cell.length_a   1.000
_cell.length_b   1.000
_cell.length_c   1.000
_cell.angle_alpha   90.00
_cell.angle_beta   90.00
_cell.angle_gamma   90.00
#
_symmetry.space_group_name_H-M   'P 1'
#
loop_
_entity.id
_entity.type
_entity.pdbx_description
1 polymer ?
#
loop_
_entity_poly.entity_id
_entity_poly.type
_entity_poly.pdbx_seq_one_letter_code
_entity_poly.pdbx_strand_id
1 'polypeptide(L)'
;MKLQTFYRAFIARSRTIASIVTILAICGTVIILLGGVWDTASHALRLPDTFWTIQHVAIYAGASMVTSSAVVGGFFLFKTTNKKMEKGIKIILLGATMQLAGGYADYNSHEIYGIDGLVTPSHLTVESGLLLSSIGGLITLSGFDHGQIRKMIPVSIVAILLSAAWIGFNLFLIAGAIVMCVPVYELFSSGCAVM
;
A
#
# COMPACT_ATOMS: atom_id res chain seq x y z
N MET A 1 40.09 -11.55 -16.56
CA MET A 1 38.85 -12.23 -17.02
C MET A 1 37.91 -12.64 -15.87
N LYS A 2 38.36 -13.35 -14.82
CA LYS A 2 37.48 -13.81 -13.70
C LYS A 2 36.78 -12.68 -12.91
N LEU A 3 37.45 -11.54 -12.69
CA LEU A 3 36.89 -10.42 -11.91
C LEU A 3 35.74 -9.69 -12.62
N GLN A 4 35.84 -9.50 -13.94
CA GLN A 4 34.77 -8.89 -14.75
C GLN A 4 33.52 -9.77 -14.81
N THR A 5 33.68 -11.10 -14.90
CA THR A 5 32.55 -12.04 -14.87
C THR A 5 31.85 -12.03 -13.52
N PHE A 6 32.60 -12.02 -12.41
CA PHE A 6 32.05 -11.92 -11.06
C PHE A 6 31.27 -10.62 -10.84
N TYR A 7 31.84 -9.48 -11.25
CA TYR A 7 31.19 -8.18 -11.14
C TYR A 7 29.88 -8.09 -11.94
N ARG A 8 29.86 -8.63 -13.17
CA ARG A 8 28.65 -8.70 -13.99
C ARG A 8 27.56 -9.58 -13.35
N ALA A 9 27.94 -10.74 -12.80
CA ALA A 9 27.00 -11.62 -12.12
C ALA A 9 26.41 -10.97 -10.86
N PHE A 10 27.23 -10.26 -10.07
CA PHE A 10 26.78 -9.52 -8.90
C PHE A 10 25.79 -8.40 -9.27
N ILE A 11 26.10 -7.58 -10.29
CA ILE A 11 25.18 -6.53 -10.77
C ILE A 11 23.87 -7.12 -11.28
N ALA A 12 23.93 -8.19 -12.07
CA ALA A 12 22.73 -8.85 -12.61
C ALA A 12 21.82 -9.33 -11.46
N ARG A 13 22.39 -9.97 -10.44
CA ARG A 13 21.66 -10.43 -9.25
C ARG A 13 21.05 -9.27 -8.47
N SER A 14 21.81 -8.21 -8.23
CA SER A 14 21.32 -7.00 -7.54
C SER A 14 20.17 -6.34 -8.28
N ARG A 15 20.25 -6.29 -9.62
CA ARG A 15 19.20 -5.75 -10.49
C ARG A 15 17.93 -6.59 -10.44
N THR A 16 18.05 -7.91 -10.46
CA THR A 16 16.90 -8.83 -10.33
C THR A 16 16.21 -8.67 -8.99
N ILE A 17 16.96 -8.59 -7.89
CA ILE A 17 16.39 -8.39 -6.55
C ILE A 17 15.64 -7.06 -6.48
N ALA A 18 16.25 -5.97 -6.94
CA ALA A 18 15.59 -4.67 -6.99
C ALA A 18 14.32 -4.68 -7.86
N SER A 19 14.30 -5.46 -8.95
CA SER A 19 13.10 -5.62 -9.79
C SER A 19 11.99 -6.36 -9.06
N ILE A 20 12.31 -7.45 -8.34
CA ILE A 20 11.34 -8.19 -7.51
C ILE A 20 10.74 -7.28 -6.44
N VAL A 21 11.58 -6.54 -5.71
CA VAL A 21 11.15 -5.56 -4.70
C VAL A 21 10.18 -4.55 -5.32
N THR A 22 10.54 -3.99 -6.47
CA THR A 22 9.70 -2.99 -7.17
C THR A 22 8.36 -3.58 -7.62
N ILE A 23 8.37 -4.78 -8.20
CA ILE A 23 7.14 -5.46 -8.67
C ILE A 23 6.20 -5.73 -7.48
N LEU A 24 6.73 -6.33 -6.42
CA LEU A 24 5.95 -6.68 -5.24
C LEU A 24 5.33 -5.44 -4.57
N ALA A 25 6.08 -4.34 -4.47
CA ALA A 25 5.56 -3.09 -3.92
C ALA A 25 4.43 -2.51 -4.78
N ILE A 26 4.66 -2.34 -6.09
CA ILE A 26 3.67 -1.71 -6.98
C ILE A 26 2.42 -2.59 -7.13
N CYS A 27 2.59 -3.89 -7.42
CA CYS A 27 1.47 -4.80 -7.58
C CYS A 27 0.72 -4.99 -6.26
N GLY A 28 1.43 -5.07 -5.13
CA GLY A 28 0.81 -5.13 -3.81
C GLY A 28 -0.06 -3.90 -3.52
N THR A 29 0.45 -2.69 -3.78
CA THR A 29 -0.34 -1.45 -3.66
C THR A 29 -1.58 -1.49 -4.54
N VAL A 30 -1.46 -1.89 -5.82
CA VAL A 30 -2.61 -1.96 -6.73
C VAL A 30 -3.66 -2.95 -6.23
N ILE A 31 -3.24 -4.12 -5.73
CA ILE A 31 -4.16 -5.12 -5.18
C ILE A 31 -4.87 -4.60 -3.93
N ILE A 32 -4.18 -3.88 -3.04
CA ILE A 32 -4.81 -3.23 -1.88
C ILE A 32 -5.88 -2.23 -2.34
N LEU A 33 -5.55 -1.35 -3.31
CA LEU A 33 -6.50 -0.37 -3.83
C LEU A 33 -7.75 -1.04 -4.42
N LEU A 34 -7.56 -2.08 -5.23
CA LEU A 34 -8.68 -2.82 -5.82
C LEU A 34 -9.51 -3.55 -4.75
N GLY A 35 -8.85 -4.15 -3.76
CA GLY A 35 -9.50 -4.78 -2.61
C GLY A 35 -10.33 -3.77 -1.80
N GLY A 36 -9.77 -2.60 -1.51
CA GLY A 36 -10.47 -1.52 -0.81
C GLY A 36 -11.70 -1.02 -1.58
N VAL A 37 -11.59 -0.82 -2.91
CA VAL A 37 -12.76 -0.42 -3.72
C VAL A 37 -13.83 -1.49 -3.67
N TRP A 38 -13.45 -2.76 -3.77
CA TRP A 38 -14.38 -3.87 -3.69
C TRP A 38 -15.05 -3.96 -2.31
N ASP A 39 -14.28 -3.77 -1.25
CA ASP A 39 -14.79 -3.73 0.13
C ASP A 39 -15.81 -2.60 0.31
N THR A 40 -15.45 -1.37 -0.06
CA THR A 40 -16.36 -0.20 -0.06
C THR A 40 -17.63 -0.44 -0.86
N ALA A 41 -17.52 -1.03 -2.06
CA ALA A 41 -18.68 -1.35 -2.89
C ALA A 41 -19.58 -2.42 -2.25
N SER A 42 -19.00 -3.36 -1.51
CA SER A 42 -19.73 -4.42 -0.83
C SER A 42 -20.53 -3.88 0.35
N HIS A 43 -19.93 -2.97 1.13
CA HIS A 43 -20.62 -2.21 2.17
C HIS A 43 -21.79 -1.40 1.59
N ALA A 44 -21.58 -0.71 0.46
CA ALA A 44 -22.64 0.06 -0.21
C ALA A 44 -23.81 -0.82 -0.69
N LEU A 45 -23.58 -2.12 -0.92
CA LEU A 45 -24.59 -3.10 -1.28
C LEU A 45 -25.21 -3.81 -0.06
N ARG A 46 -24.82 -3.44 1.16
CA ARG A 46 -25.29 -4.00 2.44
C ARG A 46 -25.14 -5.53 2.50
N LEU A 47 -24.04 -6.04 1.96
CA LEU A 47 -23.70 -7.46 2.10
C LEU A 47 -23.31 -7.76 3.56
N PRO A 48 -23.53 -8.99 4.07
CA PRO A 48 -23.18 -9.35 5.43
C PRO A 48 -21.69 -9.14 5.69
N ASP A 49 -21.36 -8.41 6.76
CA ASP A 49 -20.00 -8.00 7.04
C ASP A 49 -19.40 -8.64 8.30
N THR A 50 -18.14 -9.03 8.15
CA THR A 50 -17.23 -9.41 9.24
C THR A 50 -15.87 -8.84 8.88
N PHE A 51 -14.97 -8.60 9.83
CA PHE A 51 -13.63 -8.12 9.47
C PHE A 51 -12.89 -9.07 8.49
N TRP A 52 -13.21 -10.37 8.52
CA TRP A 52 -12.59 -11.39 7.67
C TRP A 52 -13.41 -11.69 6.41
N THR A 53 -13.63 -10.69 5.55
CA THR A 53 -14.30 -10.88 4.27
C THR A 53 -13.36 -11.30 3.13
N ILE A 54 -13.92 -11.76 2.01
CA ILE A 54 -13.13 -12.09 0.81
C ILE A 54 -12.48 -10.83 0.19
N GLN A 55 -13.11 -9.67 0.36
CA GLN A 55 -12.62 -8.36 -0.04
C GLN A 55 -11.40 -7.98 0.80
N HIS A 56 -11.48 -8.15 2.12
CA HIS A 56 -10.35 -8.02 3.03
C HIS A 56 -9.21 -9.00 2.72
N VAL A 57 -9.51 -10.24 2.31
CA VAL A 57 -8.47 -11.19 1.84
C VAL A 57 -7.69 -10.61 0.65
N ALA A 58 -8.34 -9.90 -0.29
CA ALA A 58 -7.63 -9.23 -1.37
C ALA A 58 -6.70 -8.12 -0.84
N ILE A 59 -7.18 -7.31 0.12
CA ILE A 59 -6.37 -6.29 0.81
C ILE A 59 -5.15 -6.93 1.48
N TYR A 60 -5.35 -8.00 2.25
CA TYR A 60 -4.26 -8.72 2.94
C TYR A 60 -3.27 -9.34 1.97
N ALA A 61 -3.74 -9.87 0.83
CA ALA A 61 -2.86 -10.38 -0.22
C ALA A 61 -1.93 -9.27 -0.73
N GLY A 62 -2.47 -8.08 -1.04
CA GLY A 62 -1.65 -6.95 -1.45
C GLY A 62 -0.70 -6.45 -0.35
N ALA A 63 -1.16 -6.38 0.90
CA ALA A 63 -0.32 -6.00 2.06
C ALA A 63 0.81 -7.01 2.30
N SER A 64 0.55 -8.31 2.10
CA SER A 64 1.56 -9.36 2.19
C SER A 64 2.64 -9.23 1.10
N MET A 65 2.26 -8.79 -0.10
CA MET A 65 3.20 -8.52 -1.19
C MET A 65 4.08 -7.30 -0.87
N VAL A 66 3.49 -6.22 -0.36
CA VAL A 66 4.24 -5.04 0.09
C VAL A 66 5.19 -5.39 1.23
N THR A 67 4.74 -6.19 2.20
CA THR A 67 5.58 -6.68 3.29
C THR A 67 6.72 -7.55 2.79
N SER A 68 6.45 -8.45 1.84
CA SER A 68 7.48 -9.27 1.19
C SER A 68 8.49 -8.41 0.44
N SER A 69 8.03 -7.36 -0.24
CA SER A 69 8.91 -6.35 -0.86
C SER A 69 9.83 -5.69 0.16
N ALA A 70 9.27 -5.27 1.30
CA ALA A 70 10.01 -4.64 2.38
C ALA A 70 11.06 -5.59 2.99
N VAL A 71 10.72 -6.85 3.25
CA VAL A 71 11.65 -7.85 3.78
C VAL A 71 12.80 -8.11 2.81
N VAL A 72 12.49 -8.41 1.54
CA VAL A 72 13.51 -8.67 0.51
C VAL A 72 14.37 -7.42 0.28
N GLY A 73 13.75 -6.24 0.23
CA GLY A 73 14.42 -4.96 0.07
C GLY A 73 15.33 -4.64 1.26
N GLY A 74 14.89 -4.91 2.48
CA GLY A 74 15.67 -4.72 3.71
C GLY A 74 16.97 -5.52 3.70
N PHE A 75 16.92 -6.80 3.31
CA PHE A 75 18.14 -7.59 3.11
C PHE A 75 19.02 -7.06 1.97
N PHE A 76 18.41 -6.46 0.95
CA PHE A 76 19.13 -5.88 -0.19
C PHE A 76 19.80 -4.53 0.14
N LEU A 77 19.32 -3.77 1.13
CA LEU A 77 19.89 -2.47 1.52
C LEU A 77 21.38 -2.54 1.84
N PHE A 78 21.85 -3.63 2.47
CA PHE A 78 23.27 -3.82 2.80
C PHE A 78 24.16 -4.05 1.56
N LYS A 79 23.57 -4.29 0.39
CA LYS A 79 24.28 -4.64 -0.86
C LYS A 79 24.11 -3.61 -1.97
N THR A 80 23.15 -2.70 -1.85
CA THR A 80 22.92 -1.68 -2.87
C THR A 80 23.86 -0.49 -2.71
N THR A 81 24.47 -0.05 -3.79
CA THR A 81 25.24 1.20 -3.86
C THR A 81 24.44 2.32 -4.53
N ASN A 82 23.28 2.00 -5.12
CA ASN A 82 22.42 2.97 -5.81
C ASN A 82 21.56 3.72 -4.79
N LYS A 83 21.84 5.02 -4.60
CA LYS A 83 21.16 5.88 -3.62
C LYS A 83 19.66 6.06 -3.86
N LYS A 84 19.21 6.04 -5.12
CA LYS A 84 17.77 6.10 -5.44
C LYS A 84 17.08 4.82 -4.98
N MET A 85 17.65 3.66 -5.31
CA MET A 85 17.11 2.36 -4.85
C MET A 85 17.12 2.26 -3.32
N GLU A 86 18.21 2.66 -2.67
CA GLU A 86 18.31 2.70 -1.21
C GLU A 86 17.19 3.53 -0.58
N LYS A 87 16.97 4.75 -1.09
CA LYS A 87 15.90 5.65 -0.62
C LYS A 87 14.52 5.04 -0.83
N GLY A 88 14.25 4.53 -2.03
CA GLY A 88 12.95 3.94 -2.36
C GLY A 88 12.60 2.75 -1.47
N ILE A 89 13.58 1.86 -1.22
CA ILE A 89 13.40 0.69 -0.36
C ILE A 89 13.15 1.09 1.10
N LYS A 90 13.86 2.10 1.63
CA LYS A 90 13.59 2.63 2.98
C LYS A 90 12.18 3.19 3.11
N ILE A 91 11.66 3.83 2.06
CA ILE A 91 10.28 4.31 2.05
C ILE A 91 9.28 3.15 1.98
N ILE A 92 9.55 2.09 1.20
CA ILE A 92 8.73 0.87 1.18
C ILE A 92 8.70 0.22 2.57
N LEU A 93 9.84 0.13 3.27
CA LEU A 93 9.92 -0.41 4.64
C LEU A 93 9.03 0.38 5.61
N LEU A 94 9.08 1.71 5.55
CA LEU A 94 8.23 2.57 6.35
C LEU A 94 6.75 2.34 6.01
N GLY A 95 6.41 2.32 4.73
CA GLY A 95 5.04 2.10 4.27
C GLY A 95 4.48 0.74 4.70
N ALA A 96 5.26 -0.34 4.56
CA ALA A 96 4.88 -1.67 5.02
C ALA A 96 4.67 -1.72 6.54
N THR A 97 5.55 -1.08 7.32
CA THR A 97 5.41 -1.00 8.77
C THR A 97 4.12 -0.30 9.17
N MET A 98 3.79 0.81 8.51
CA MET A 98 2.54 1.54 8.73
C MET A 98 1.32 0.70 8.33
N GLN A 99 1.36 -0.05 7.23
CA GLN A 99 0.26 -0.95 6.84
C GLN A 99 0.03 -2.07 7.85
N LEU A 100 1.09 -2.70 8.36
CA LEU A 100 0.97 -3.78 9.35
C LEU A 100 0.47 -3.26 10.71
N ALA A 101 1.08 -2.19 11.22
CA ALA A 101 0.68 -1.58 12.48
C ALA A 101 -0.73 -0.97 12.39
N GLY A 102 -0.99 -0.25 11.30
CA GLY A 102 -2.28 0.34 10.99
C GLY A 102 -3.36 -0.73 10.88
N GLY A 103 -3.13 -1.80 10.10
CA GLY A 103 -4.11 -2.87 9.90
C GLY A 103 -4.41 -3.66 11.17
N TYR A 104 -3.40 -3.87 12.03
CA TYR A 104 -3.64 -4.44 13.35
C TYR A 104 -4.45 -3.51 14.25
N ALA A 105 -4.13 -2.21 14.28
CA ALA A 105 -4.91 -1.23 15.02
C ALA A 105 -6.35 -1.13 14.49
N ASP A 106 -6.51 -1.25 13.17
CA ASP A 106 -7.80 -1.20 12.48
C ASP A 106 -8.68 -2.36 12.87
N TYR A 107 -8.13 -3.58 12.87
CA TYR A 107 -8.80 -4.76 13.39
C TYR A 107 -9.34 -4.53 14.82
N ASN A 108 -8.49 -4.02 15.72
CA ASN A 108 -8.91 -3.77 17.10
C ASN A 108 -9.98 -2.67 17.20
N SER A 109 -9.87 -1.61 16.40
CA SER A 109 -10.89 -0.57 16.31
C SER A 109 -12.23 -1.17 15.89
N HIS A 110 -12.25 -2.06 14.90
CA HIS A 110 -13.47 -2.71 14.44
C HIS A 110 -14.08 -3.66 15.48
N GLU A 111 -13.26 -4.35 16.28
CA GLU A 111 -13.75 -5.18 17.39
C GLU A 111 -14.38 -4.34 18.52
N ILE A 112 -13.85 -3.14 18.79
CA ILE A 112 -14.33 -2.27 19.88
C ILE A 112 -15.56 -1.46 19.46
N TYR A 113 -15.53 -0.92 18.25
CA TYR A 113 -16.48 0.09 17.79
C TYR A 113 -17.43 -0.40 16.68
N GLY A 114 -17.20 -1.60 16.15
CA GLY A 114 -17.96 -2.15 15.02
C GLY A 114 -17.29 -1.90 13.66
N ILE A 115 -17.82 -2.53 12.61
CA ILE A 115 -17.21 -2.61 11.27
C ILE A 115 -17.24 -1.27 10.49
N ASP A 116 -17.81 -0.24 11.10
CA ASP A 116 -18.61 0.74 10.37
C ASP A 116 -18.09 2.19 10.51
N GLY A 117 -16.87 2.36 11.00
CA GLY A 117 -16.19 3.66 11.04
C GLY A 117 -15.42 3.93 9.75
N LEU A 118 -16.04 4.63 8.79
CA LEU A 118 -15.46 4.90 7.47
C LEU A 118 -14.07 5.58 7.50
N VAL A 119 -13.80 6.39 8.53
CA VAL A 119 -12.50 7.04 8.72
C VAL A 119 -12.06 6.96 10.18
N THR A 120 -11.05 6.14 10.43
CA THR A 120 -10.36 6.03 11.73
C THR A 120 -8.88 6.44 11.58
N PRO A 121 -8.20 6.83 12.67
CA PRO A 121 -6.74 7.03 12.65
C PRO A 121 -5.97 5.78 12.18
N SER A 122 -6.49 4.57 12.45
CA SER A 122 -5.90 3.32 11.97
C SER A 122 -6.02 3.19 10.44
N HIS A 123 -7.18 3.47 9.85
CA HIS A 123 -7.36 3.50 8.39
C HIS A 123 -6.43 4.51 7.73
N LEU A 124 -6.35 5.74 8.24
CA LEU A 124 -5.46 6.77 7.68
C LEU A 124 -3.98 6.35 7.75
N THR A 125 -3.60 5.57 8.78
CA THR A 125 -2.25 5.00 8.90
C THR A 125 -1.99 3.95 7.83
N VAL A 126 -2.94 3.04 7.58
CA VAL A 126 -2.84 2.02 6.52
C VAL A 126 -2.71 2.68 5.15
N GLU A 127 -3.55 3.67 4.85
CA GLU A 127 -3.56 4.39 3.58
C GLU A 127 -2.29 5.23 3.38
N SER A 128 -1.81 5.88 4.45
CA SER A 128 -0.51 6.57 4.40
C SER A 128 0.62 5.59 4.09
N GLY A 129 0.58 4.40 4.69
CA GLY A 129 1.51 3.32 4.38
C GLY A 129 1.39 2.83 2.92
N LEU A 130 0.19 2.80 2.35
CA LEU A 130 -0.07 2.48 0.95
C LEU A 130 0.55 3.52 0.01
N LEU A 131 0.33 4.81 0.28
CA LEU A 131 0.93 5.91 -0.46
C LEU A 131 2.46 5.85 -0.40
N LEU A 132 3.04 5.66 0.78
CA LEU A 132 4.49 5.55 0.93
C LEU A 132 5.05 4.35 0.16
N SER A 133 4.42 3.17 0.24
CA SER A 133 4.86 1.98 -0.50
C SER A 133 4.86 2.21 -2.01
N SER A 134 3.85 2.91 -2.54
CA SER A 134 3.77 3.24 -3.98
C SER A 134 4.84 4.27 -4.42
N ILE A 135 5.07 5.30 -3.61
CA ILE A 135 6.16 6.29 -3.83
C ILE A 135 7.53 5.60 -3.76
N GLY A 136 7.75 4.75 -2.76
CA GLY A 136 8.98 3.99 -2.61
C GLY A 136 9.23 3.03 -3.77
N GLY A 137 8.16 2.40 -4.29
CA GLY A 137 8.18 1.62 -5.52
C GLY A 137 8.65 2.43 -6.73
N LEU A 138 8.08 3.61 -6.96
CA LEU A 138 8.48 4.49 -8.06
C LEU A 138 9.92 4.99 -7.93
N ILE A 139 10.35 5.37 -6.72
CA ILE A 139 11.72 5.83 -6.47
C ILE A 139 12.71 4.69 -6.71
N THR A 140 12.40 3.47 -6.26
CA THR A 140 13.22 2.28 -6.54
C THR A 140 13.30 2.02 -8.05
N LEU A 141 12.16 2.13 -8.75
CA LEU A 141 12.07 1.98 -10.20
C LEU A 141 12.89 3.03 -10.97
N SER A 142 12.97 4.26 -10.45
CA SER A 142 13.78 5.34 -11.02
C SER A 142 15.29 5.10 -10.95
N GLY A 143 15.72 4.10 -10.19
CA GLY A 143 17.11 3.63 -10.14
C GLY A 143 17.51 2.77 -11.34
N PHE A 144 16.58 2.35 -12.19
CA PHE A 144 16.85 1.56 -13.38
C PHE A 144 16.98 2.47 -14.62
N ASP A 145 18.13 2.44 -15.29
CA ASP A 145 18.34 3.26 -16.50
C ASP A 145 17.61 2.71 -17.73
N HIS A 146 17.55 1.39 -17.92
CA HIS A 146 16.97 0.75 -19.11
C HIS A 146 16.34 -0.61 -18.76
N GLY A 147 15.37 -1.08 -19.56
CA GLY A 147 14.84 -2.44 -19.45
C GLY A 147 13.33 -2.50 -19.21
N GLN A 148 12.78 -3.71 -19.31
CA GLN A 148 11.34 -3.98 -19.30
C GLN A 148 10.66 -3.46 -18.02
N ILE A 149 11.34 -3.48 -16.87
CA ILE A 149 10.80 -3.03 -15.59
C ILE A 149 10.32 -1.57 -15.63
N ARG A 150 10.98 -0.70 -16.41
CA ARG A 150 10.57 0.72 -16.56
C ARG A 150 9.18 0.88 -17.18
N LYS A 151 8.64 -0.13 -17.86
CA LYS A 151 7.25 -0.12 -18.35
C LYS A 151 6.22 -0.09 -17.23
N MET A 152 6.63 -0.36 -15.98
CA MET A 152 5.75 -0.23 -14.81
C MET A 152 5.61 1.21 -14.30
N ILE A 153 6.35 2.18 -14.83
CA ILE A 153 6.28 3.59 -14.38
C ILE A 153 4.85 4.13 -14.41
N PRO A 154 4.06 3.99 -15.50
CA PRO A 154 2.69 4.51 -15.54
C PRO A 154 1.80 3.87 -14.47
N VAL A 155 1.92 2.55 -14.27
CA VAL A 155 1.16 1.83 -13.23
C VAL A 155 1.51 2.35 -11.84
N SER A 156 2.80 2.59 -11.57
CA SER A 156 3.26 3.16 -10.31
C SER A 156 2.74 4.58 -10.08
N ILE A 157 2.69 5.42 -11.12
CA ILE A 157 2.15 6.78 -11.02
C ILE A 157 0.65 6.74 -10.72
N VAL A 158 -0.10 5.90 -11.43
CA VAL A 158 -1.54 5.72 -11.18
C VAL A 158 -1.78 5.24 -9.75
N ALA A 159 -0.99 4.27 -9.26
CA ALA A 159 -1.12 3.78 -7.89
C ALA A 159 -0.87 4.89 -6.84
N ILE A 160 0.11 5.77 -7.07
CA ILE A 160 0.35 6.95 -6.22
C ILE A 160 -0.84 7.90 -6.24
N LEU A 161 -1.33 8.23 -7.44
CA LEU A 161 -2.46 9.17 -7.60
C LEU A 161 -3.73 8.64 -6.93
N LEU A 162 -4.03 7.35 -7.10
CA LEU A 162 -5.19 6.71 -6.45
C LEU A 162 -5.02 6.65 -4.93
N SER A 163 -3.83 6.30 -4.43
CA SER A 163 -3.57 6.29 -2.99
C SER A 163 -3.68 7.69 -2.37
N ALA A 164 -3.16 8.71 -3.05
CA ALA A 164 -3.26 10.10 -2.60
C ALA A 164 -4.70 10.63 -2.67
N ALA A 165 -5.45 10.27 -3.73
CA ALA A 165 -6.86 10.62 -3.85
C ALA A 165 -7.70 9.97 -2.75
N TRP A 166 -7.40 8.73 -2.37
CA TRP A 166 -8.08 8.03 -1.28
C TRP A 166 -7.87 8.73 0.06
N ILE A 167 -6.62 9.05 0.41
CA ILE A 167 -6.31 9.83 1.62
C ILE A 167 -7.00 11.19 1.57
N GLY A 168 -6.96 11.88 0.43
CA GLY A 168 -7.61 13.18 0.25
C GLY A 168 -9.13 13.12 0.46
N PHE A 169 -9.77 12.05 -0.04
CA PHE A 169 -11.19 11.79 0.18
C PHE A 169 -11.49 11.60 1.67
N ASN A 170 -10.70 10.79 2.39
CA ASN A 170 -10.91 10.57 3.82
C ASN A 170 -10.64 11.80 4.68
N LEU A 171 -9.60 12.59 4.36
CA LEU A 171 -9.35 13.87 5.03
C LEU A 171 -10.49 14.87 4.79
N PHE A 172 -11.07 14.88 3.59
CA PHE A 172 -12.25 15.70 3.28
C PHE A 172 -13.46 15.26 4.11
N LEU A 173 -13.68 13.95 4.29
CA LEU A 173 -14.74 13.42 5.15
C LEU A 173 -14.55 13.82 6.62
N ILE A 174 -13.32 13.77 7.15
CA ILE A 174 -13.01 14.24 8.51
C ILE A 174 -13.35 15.73 8.65
N ALA A 175 -12.97 16.56 7.68
CA ALA A 175 -13.25 17.99 7.73
C ALA A 175 -14.76 18.31 7.62
N GLY A 176 -15.53 17.46 6.92
CA GLY A 176 -16.98 17.60 6.71
C GLY A 176 -17.87 16.82 7.69
N ALA A 177 -17.29 16.21 8.73
CA ALA A 177 -17.91 15.17 9.56
C ALA A 177 -19.34 15.49 10.04
N ILE A 178 -19.60 16.72 10.49
CA ILE A 178 -20.90 17.13 11.06
C ILE A 178 -22.00 17.16 9.98
N VAL A 179 -21.67 17.52 8.73
CA VAL A 179 -22.63 17.65 7.63
C VAL A 179 -22.91 16.30 6.95
N MET A 180 -21.95 15.37 7.02
CA MET A 180 -21.99 14.08 6.32
C MET A 180 -22.49 12.90 7.18
N CYS A 181 -22.73 13.09 8.48
CA CYS A 181 -23.24 12.01 9.35
C CYS A 181 -24.59 11.43 8.86
N VAL A 182 -25.52 12.27 8.39
CA VAL A 182 -26.87 11.81 7.97
C VAL A 182 -26.84 11.04 6.64
N PRO A 183 -26.15 11.51 5.58
CA PRO A 183 -26.01 10.74 4.35
C PRO A 183 -25.18 9.45 4.50
N VAL A 184 -24.14 9.45 5.34
CA VAL A 184 -23.29 8.26 5.54
C VAL A 184 -24.04 7.18 6.32
N TYR A 185 -24.82 7.56 7.34
CA TYR A 185 -25.67 6.62 8.07
C TYR A 185 -26.66 5.91 7.15
N GLU A 186 -27.27 6.63 6.20
CA GLU A 186 -28.19 6.05 5.20
C GLU A 186 -27.48 5.12 4.19
N LEU A 187 -26.26 5.47 3.77
CA LEU A 187 -25.52 4.73 2.74
C LEU A 187 -24.85 3.45 3.27
N PHE A 188 -24.25 3.54 4.46
CA PHE A 188 -23.44 2.46 5.05
C PHE A 188 -24.15 1.75 6.21
N SER A 189 -25.35 2.21 6.62
CA SER A 189 -26.06 1.67 7.80
C SER A 189 -25.23 1.72 9.09
N SER A 190 -24.21 2.57 9.11
CA SER A 190 -23.23 2.76 10.17
C SER A 190 -23.47 4.05 10.95
N GLY A 191 -22.96 4.14 12.19
CA GLY A 191 -22.84 5.42 12.88
C GLY A 191 -22.02 6.45 12.08
N CYS A 192 -21.97 7.72 12.54
CA CYS A 192 -21.22 8.80 11.87
C CYS A 192 -19.88 8.33 11.27
N ALA A 193 -19.59 8.76 10.03
CA ALA A 193 -18.41 8.39 9.23
C ALA A 193 -17.05 8.58 9.90
N VAL A 194 -17.03 9.35 10.99
CA VAL A 194 -15.84 9.82 11.70
C VAL A 194 -16.05 9.46 13.16
N MET A 195 -15.16 8.61 13.68
CA MET A 195 -15.05 8.32 15.11
C MET A 195 -13.91 9.11 15.74
#